data_AF-A0A378JUX4-F1
#
_entry.id   AF-A0A378JUX4-F1
#
_cell.length_a   1.000
_cell.length_b   1.000
_cell.length_c   1.000
_cell.angle_alpha   90.00
_cell.angle_beta   90.00
_cell.angle_gamma   90.00
#
_symmetry.space_group_name_H-M   'P 1'
#
loop_
_entity.id
_entity.type
_entity.pdbx_description
1 polymer ?
#
loop_
_entity_poly.entity_id
_entity_poly.type
_entity_poly.pdbx_seq_one_letter_code
_entity_poly.pdbx_strand_id
1 'polypeptide(L)'
;MALGNGLSEAQTNELIMARGETGIEDLKDIDELIKKIDLPTEQITLESKYFLSVAFAKSDEFKLVIYTLMKRDKDKKGTLSVSIIRESINYF
;
A
#
# COMPACT_ATOMS: atom_id res chain seq x y z
N MET A 1 6.51 14.82 2.70
CA MET A 1 5.36 14.60 3.59
C MET A 1 5.34 13.13 3.96
N ALA A 2 5.62 12.80 5.22
CA ALA A 2 5.62 11.41 5.68
C ALA A 2 4.17 10.94 5.81
N LEU A 3 3.81 9.88 5.10
CA LEU A 3 2.59 9.12 5.34
C LEU A 3 2.66 8.63 6.79
N GLY A 4 1.86 9.19 7.69
CA GLY A 4 1.91 8.86 9.12
C GLY A 4 1.66 10.02 10.08
N ASN A 5 1.55 11.26 9.58
CA ASN A 5 1.05 12.41 10.36
C ASN A 5 1.66 12.56 11.77
N GLY A 6 2.96 12.30 11.95
CA GLY A 6 3.63 12.47 13.25
C GLY A 6 3.76 11.20 14.10
N LEU A 7 3.45 10.00 13.59
CA LEU A 7 3.82 8.76 14.26
C LEU A 7 5.33 8.68 14.48
N SER A 8 5.73 8.37 15.71
CA SER A 8 7.13 8.05 16.04
C SER A 8 7.52 6.67 15.48
N GLU A 9 8.83 6.43 15.39
CA GLU A 9 9.36 5.13 15.01
C GLU A 9 8.88 4.01 15.96
N ALA A 10 8.80 4.30 17.26
CA ALA A 10 8.29 3.36 18.26
C ALA A 10 6.82 2.97 17.98
N GLN A 11 5.94 3.96 17.74
CA GLN A 11 4.54 3.70 17.41
C GLN A 11 4.40 2.93 16.09
N THR A 12 5.25 3.24 15.11
CA THR A 12 5.28 2.55 13.82
C THR A 12 5.69 1.08 14.00
N ASN A 13 6.68 0.82 14.85
CA ASN A 13 7.14 -0.54 15.14
C ASN A 13 6.08 -1.37 15.86
N GLU A 14 5.30 -0.78 16.78
CA GLU A 14 4.16 -1.49 17.40
C GLU A 14 3.14 -1.95 16.36
N LEU A 15 2.81 -1.11 15.37
CA LEU A 15 1.92 -1.47 14.26
C LEU A 15 2.52 -2.57 13.38
N ILE A 16 3.82 -2.50 13.06
CA ILE A 16 4.50 -3.52 12.26
C ILE A 16 4.53 -4.87 12.99
N MET A 17 4.77 -4.86 14.30
CA MET A 17 4.73 -6.07 15.13
C MET A 17 3.32 -6.66 15.19
N ALA A 18 2.29 -5.82 15.41
CA ALA A 18 0.90 -6.26 15.41
C ALA A 18 0.45 -6.83 14.05
N ARG A 19 0.98 -6.31 12.94
CA ARG A 19 0.71 -6.83 11.60
C ARG A 19 1.25 -8.26 11.40
N GLY A 20 2.40 -8.57 11.98
CA GLY A 20 3.06 -9.87 11.81
C GLY A 20 3.32 -10.23 10.34
N GLU A 21 3.31 -11.55 10.06
CA GLU A 21 3.54 -12.11 8.72
C GLU A 21 2.26 -12.27 7.90
N THR A 22 1.13 -12.54 8.56
CA THR A 22 -0.17 -12.81 7.91
C THR A 22 -0.97 -11.54 7.62
N GLY A 23 -0.62 -10.41 8.24
CA GLY A 23 -1.39 -9.19 8.15
C GLY A 23 -2.53 -9.11 9.16
N ILE A 24 -3.23 -7.98 9.13
CA ILE A 24 -4.43 -7.69 9.95
C ILE A 24 -5.65 -7.90 9.06
N GLU A 25 -6.59 -8.74 9.48
CA GLU A 25 -7.80 -9.07 8.71
C GLU A 25 -9.04 -8.30 9.20
N ASP A 26 -9.11 -7.95 10.48
CA ASP A 26 -10.12 -7.06 11.06
C ASP A 26 -9.43 -5.96 11.89
N LEU A 27 -9.86 -4.70 11.73
CA LEU A 27 -9.33 -3.58 12.51
C LEU A 27 -9.67 -3.70 14.00
N LYS A 28 -10.69 -4.48 14.36
CA LYS A 28 -11.03 -4.77 15.76
C LYS A 28 -9.91 -5.49 16.50
N ASP A 29 -9.10 -6.27 15.80
CA ASP A 29 -7.99 -7.02 16.39
C ASP A 29 -6.89 -6.10 16.92
N ILE A 30 -6.86 -4.84 16.46
CA ILE A 30 -5.88 -3.83 16.86
C ILE A 30 -6.53 -2.54 17.39
N ASP A 31 -7.80 -2.55 17.77
CA ASP A 31 -8.55 -1.35 18.20
C ASP A 31 -7.91 -0.67 19.43
N GLU A 32 -7.44 -1.46 20.39
CA GLU A 32 -6.70 -0.93 21.56
C GLU A 32 -5.40 -0.25 21.15
N LEU A 33 -4.67 -0.83 20.18
CA LEU A 33 -3.43 -0.26 19.67
C LEU A 33 -3.69 1.06 18.92
N ILE A 34 -4.70 1.08 18.04
CA ILE A 34 -5.13 2.28 17.30
C ILE A 34 -5.48 3.42 18.27
N LYS A 35 -6.24 3.13 19.34
CA LYS A 35 -6.57 4.12 20.39
C LYS A 35 -5.34 4.60 21.14
N LYS A 36 -4.43 3.69 21.50
CA LYS A 36 -3.20 4.00 22.24
C LYS A 36 -2.31 4.98 21.47
N ILE A 37 -2.23 4.83 20.15
CA ILE A 37 -1.38 5.68 19.29
C ILE A 37 -2.12 6.88 18.69
N ASP A 38 -3.39 7.07 19.03
CA ASP A 38 -4.27 8.14 18.53
C ASP A 38 -4.32 8.21 16.99
N LEU A 39 -4.41 7.04 16.33
CA LEU A 39 -4.44 6.96 14.87
C LEU A 39 -5.88 7.10 14.36
N PRO A 40 -6.21 8.15 13.58
CA PRO A 40 -7.58 8.36 13.12
C PRO A 40 -8.03 7.25 12.16
N THR A 41 -9.22 6.70 12.42
CA THR A 41 -9.75 5.55 11.66
C THR A 41 -9.93 5.84 10.16
N GLU A 42 -10.16 7.09 9.80
CA GLU A 42 -10.29 7.55 8.41
C GLU A 42 -8.96 7.56 7.64
N GLN A 43 -7.83 7.42 8.34
CA GLN A 43 -6.49 7.39 7.74
C GLN A 43 -5.95 5.96 7.57
N ILE A 44 -6.69 4.94 8.03
CA ILE A 44 -6.30 3.54 7.92
C ILE A 44 -7.30 2.74 7.09
N THR A 45 -6.80 1.68 6.46
CA THR A 45 -7.61 0.75 5.66
C THR A 45 -6.90 -0.58 5.58
N LEU A 46 -7.67 -1.67 5.51
CA LEU A 46 -7.17 -3.01 5.21
C LEU A 46 -7.12 -3.29 3.70
N GLU A 47 -7.75 -2.43 2.90
CA GLU A 47 -7.84 -2.58 1.45
C GLU A 47 -7.02 -1.51 0.72
N SER A 48 -6.20 -1.95 -0.24
CA SER A 48 -5.54 -1.07 -1.20
C SER A 48 -6.39 -0.89 -2.46
N LYS A 49 -6.49 0.35 -2.93
CA LYS A 49 -7.07 0.72 -4.24
C LYS A 49 -6.02 1.03 -5.30
N TYR A 50 -4.81 1.36 -4.89
CA TYR A 50 -3.73 1.76 -5.79
C TYR A 50 -2.57 0.79 -5.66
N PHE A 51 -2.02 0.38 -6.80
CA PHE A 51 -0.92 -0.58 -6.87
C PHE A 51 0.15 -0.03 -7.81
N LEU A 52 1.41 -0.15 -7.41
CA LEU A 52 2.55 0.17 -8.26
C LEU A 52 3.15 -1.14 -8.78
N SER A 53 3.02 -1.38 -10.09
CA SER A 53 3.78 -2.44 -10.76
C SER A 53 5.13 -1.88 -11.21
N VAL A 54 6.20 -2.63 -10.97
CA VAL A 54 7.54 -2.31 -11.47
C VAL A 54 8.04 -3.50 -12.28
N ALA A 55 8.08 -3.34 -13.60
CA ALA A 55 8.58 -4.36 -14.52
C ALA A 55 10.00 -4.04 -14.95
N PHE A 56 10.87 -5.06 -14.93
CA PHE A 56 12.29 -4.93 -15.29
C PHE A 56 12.60 -5.85 -16.47
N ALA A 57 13.22 -5.31 -17.51
CA ALA A 57 13.77 -6.08 -18.62
C ALA A 57 15.24 -5.73 -18.81
N LYS A 58 16.08 -6.74 -19.01
CA LYS A 58 17.53 -6.57 -19.16
C LYS A 58 18.05 -7.50 -20.24
N SER A 59 18.91 -6.97 -21.10
CA SER A 59 19.79 -7.71 -21.99
C SER A 59 21.23 -7.23 -21.82
N ASP A 60 22.15 -7.74 -22.64
CA ASP A 60 23.53 -7.25 -22.69
C ASP A 60 23.61 -5.81 -23.23
N GLU A 61 22.61 -5.40 -24.01
CA GLU A 61 22.61 -4.13 -24.74
C GLU A 61 21.71 -3.05 -24.11
N PHE A 62 20.79 -3.42 -23.20
CA PHE A 62 19.92 -2.46 -22.54
C PHE A 62 19.38 -2.89 -21.18
N LYS A 63 19.00 -1.90 -20.36
CA LYS A 63 18.15 -2.06 -19.17
C LYS A 63 16.92 -1.17 -19.26
N LEU A 64 15.78 -1.76 -18.98
CA LEU A 64 14.47 -1.11 -19.02
C LEU A 64 13.74 -1.33 -17.70
N VAL A 65 13.21 -0.24 -17.14
CA VAL A 65 12.32 -0.27 -15.98
C VAL A 65 11.03 0.45 -16.33
N ILE A 66 9.89 -0.25 -16.19
CA ILE A 66 8.56 0.31 -16.42
C ILE A 66 7.85 0.37 -15.08
N TYR A 67 7.41 1.57 -14.70
CA TYR A 67 6.57 1.82 -13.54
C TYR A 67 5.14 2.04 -14.02
N THR A 68 4.21 1.18 -13.61
CA THR A 68 2.79 1.28 -13.95
C THR A 68 1.98 1.47 -12.67
N LEU A 69 1.37 2.64 -12.52
CA LEU A 69 0.42 2.92 -11.45
C LEU A 69 -0.96 2.44 -11.88
N MET A 70 -1.51 1.47 -11.15
CA MET A 70 -2.80 0.85 -11.40
C MET A 70 -3.81 1.25 -10.33
N LYS A 71 -5.07 1.42 -10.72
CA LYS A 71 -6.21 1.54 -9.82
C LYS A 71 -7.07 0.30 -9.90
N ARG A 72 -7.36 -0.30 -8.75
CA ARG A 72 -8.37 -1.34 -8.59
C ARG A 72 -9.65 -0.71 -8.05
N ASP A 73 -10.73 -0.87 -8.79
CA ASP A 73 -12.07 -0.48 -8.34
C ASP A 73 -12.92 -1.75 -8.13
N LYS A 74 -13.90 -1.64 -7.23
CA LYS A 74 -14.90 -2.67 -6.94
C LYS A 74 -16.27 -2.03 -7.08
N ASP A 75 -17.09 -2.56 -7.98
CA ASP A 75 -18.45 -2.06 -8.15
C ASP A 75 -19.37 -2.47 -6.99
N LYS A 76 -20.61 -1.96 -6.99
CA LYS A 76 -21.62 -2.30 -5.96
C LYS A 76 -22.01 -3.79 -5.93
N LYS A 77 -21.74 -4.54 -7.01
CA LYS A 77 -22.00 -5.98 -7.14
C LYS A 77 -20.79 -6.82 -6.76
N GLY A 78 -19.67 -6.20 -6.40
CA GLY A 78 -18.42 -6.87 -6.06
C GLY A 78 -17.52 -7.19 -7.25
N THR A 79 -17.90 -6.80 -8.47
CA THR A 79 -17.07 -6.97 -9.67
C THR A 79 -15.82 -6.10 -9.53
N LEU A 80 -14.65 -6.72 -9.72
CA LEU A 80 -13.38 -6.02 -9.70
C LEU A 80 -13.02 -5.55 -11.12
N SER A 81 -12.52 -4.33 -11.23
CA SER A 81 -11.89 -3.82 -12.43
C SER A 81 -10.54 -3.19 -12.10
N VAL A 82 -9.61 -3.25 -13.05
CA VAL A 82 -8.28 -2.66 -12.92
C VAL A 82 -8.05 -1.75 -14.11
N SER A 83 -7.55 -0.54 -13.85
CA SER A 83 -7.19 0.44 -14.88
C SER A 83 -5.78 0.98 -14.64
N ILE A 84 -5.13 1.38 -15.72
CA ILE A 84 -3.83 2.06 -15.66
C ILE A 84 -4.09 3.56 -15.50
N ILE A 85 -3.50 4.16 -14.47
CA ILE A 85 -3.56 5.60 -14.22
C ILE A 85 -2.41 6.30 -14.93
N ARG A 86 -1.21 5.73 -14.81
CA ARG A 86 0.02 6.32 -15.31
C ARG A 86 1.06 5.25 -15.57
N GLU A 87 1.86 5.49 -16.61
CA GLU A 87 3.05 4.72 -16.91
C GLU A 87 4.26 5.63 -17.00
N SER A 88 5.42 5.12 -16.59
CA SER A 88 6.71 5.78 -16.75
C SER A 88 7.73 4.72 -17.16
N ILE A 89 8.44 5.02 -18.24
CA ILE A 89 9.44 4.14 -18.84
C ILE A 89 10.80 4.78 -18.60
N ASN A 90 11.71 4.03 -17.99
CA ASN A 90 13.09 4.43 -17.76
C ASN A 90 14.03 3.45 -18.46
N TYR A 91 14.90 3.98 -19.32
CA TYR A 91 15.86 3.23 -20.11
C TYR A 91 17.28 3.69 -19.74
N PHE A 92 18.20 2.74 -19.52
CA PHE A 92 19.60 3.00 -19.16
C PHE A 92 20.56 2.01 -19.82
#